data_AF-A0A7Y2HGN0-F1
#
_entry.id   AF-A0A7Y2HGN0-F1
#
_cell.length_a   1.000
_cell.length_b   1.000
_cell.length_c   1.000
_cell.angle_alpha   90.00
_cell.angle_beta   90.00
_cell.angle_gamma   90.00
#
_symmetry.space_group_name_H-M   'P 1'
#
loop_
_entity.id
_entity.type
_entity.pdbx_description
1 polymer ?
#
loop_
_entity_poly.entity_id
_entity_poly.type
_entity_poly.pdbx_seq_one_letter_code
_entity_poly.pdbx_strand_id
1 'polypeptide(L)'
;NLGKIFHNYMPDSISWDEPDLRPERYKHPEWLGRDGETFYINEEVHKSQVIKRDSLLKLRPVRYADGWNTGPAWEAADVHDSMYYDGAQNELTKKTLTRLAKMNQPIYMGLGYFRPHLPFTAPKKYWDLYDPEEIPIAFNPLVPENAPGHTMNSMYELRHYDGFNHIGHPQSSFRMTEDTSRILKHGYYASVSYVDALLGDLFDHMKTLGIYNNTIVIVWGDHGWKLGEHNSWGKMTNYNIDLKVPMIIRYPNQENPGAQTFEITELVDMFPSICELAGIETPDYMQGNSFVPLIKDPQRSWKKAAFSQFHRRPQHSADGKRYMGYSINTKEYHYIEWYRWDPESGTRGELTDTELYDRENDPGETENIAAESEHLKTVEALSKQLDEGWENAVPEAHEM
;
A
#
# COMPACT_ATOMS: atom_id res chain seq x y z
N ASN A 1 10.10 -6.00 -15.06
CA ASN A 1 8.98 -5.91 -14.07
C ASN A 1 7.64 -5.98 -14.80
N LEU A 2 6.58 -6.32 -14.08
CA LEU A 2 5.20 -6.33 -14.58
C LEU A 2 4.30 -5.55 -13.61
N GLY A 3 3.43 -4.70 -14.14
CA GLY A 3 2.40 -4.02 -13.35
C GLY A 3 2.88 -2.89 -12.47
N LYS A 4 2.15 -2.65 -11.37
CA LYS A 4 2.31 -1.50 -10.48
C LYS A 4 3.48 -1.67 -9.50
N ILE A 5 4.70 -1.76 -10.04
CA ILE A 5 5.92 -1.62 -9.25
C ILE A 5 6.27 -0.14 -9.04
N PHE A 6 5.90 0.70 -10.02
CA PHE A 6 6.05 2.14 -9.97
C PHE A 6 4.72 2.80 -10.31
N HIS A 7 4.48 3.98 -9.73
CA HIS A 7 3.32 4.81 -10.07
C HIS A 7 3.39 5.41 -11.47
N ASN A 8 4.59 5.43 -12.09
CA ASN A 8 4.85 6.02 -13.40
C ASN A 8 5.46 4.99 -14.34
N TYR A 9 5.28 5.20 -15.65
CA TYR A 9 6.12 4.55 -16.66
C TYR A 9 7.59 4.91 -16.39
N MET A 10 8.32 3.97 -15.78
CA MET A 10 9.72 4.09 -15.46
C MET A 10 10.47 2.95 -16.14
N PRO A 11 10.92 3.14 -17.40
CA PRO A 11 11.74 2.17 -18.09
C PRO A 11 13.15 2.20 -17.51
N ASP A 12 13.32 1.57 -16.36
CA ASP A 12 14.62 1.40 -15.72
C ASP A 12 15.35 0.19 -16.32
N SER A 13 15.97 0.41 -17.48
CA SER A 13 16.77 -0.62 -18.16
C SER A 13 18.12 -0.91 -17.50
N ILE A 14 18.48 -0.18 -16.43
CA ILE A 14 19.68 -0.47 -15.64
C ILE A 14 19.36 -1.60 -14.67
N SER A 15 18.20 -1.55 -14.01
CA SER A 15 17.79 -2.56 -13.04
C SER A 15 16.96 -3.70 -13.62
N TRP A 16 16.38 -3.55 -14.82
CA TRP A 16 15.50 -4.56 -15.42
C TRP A 16 15.91 -4.92 -16.85
N ASP A 17 16.09 -6.22 -17.13
CA ASP A 17 16.26 -6.73 -18.50
C ASP A 17 15.01 -6.51 -19.36
N GLU A 18 13.83 -6.60 -18.74
CA GLU A 18 12.52 -6.41 -19.38
C GLU A 18 11.66 -5.45 -18.53
N PRO A 19 11.86 -4.12 -18.66
CA PRO A 19 11.05 -3.14 -17.97
C PRO A 19 9.67 -2.95 -18.62
N ASP A 20 8.66 -2.74 -17.79
CA ASP A 20 7.26 -2.44 -18.11
C ASP A 20 6.61 -3.42 -19.12
N LEU A 21 6.66 -4.71 -18.82
CA LEU A 21 5.94 -5.70 -19.63
C LEU A 21 4.42 -5.54 -19.44
N ARG A 22 3.72 -5.23 -20.54
CA ARG A 22 2.26 -5.05 -20.54
C ARG A 22 1.50 -6.14 -21.30
N PRO A 23 0.27 -6.49 -20.88
CA PRO A 23 -0.56 -7.44 -21.62
C PRO A 23 -0.93 -6.89 -22.99
N GLU A 24 -0.90 -7.75 -24.01
CA GLU A 24 -1.07 -7.35 -25.41
C GLU A 24 -2.36 -6.57 -25.69
N ARG A 25 -3.46 -6.98 -25.04
CA ARG A 25 -4.75 -6.31 -25.14
C ARG A 25 -4.69 -4.82 -24.77
N TYR A 26 -3.78 -4.42 -23.88
CA TYR A 26 -3.68 -3.05 -23.38
C TYR A 26 -2.54 -2.25 -24.04
N LYS A 27 -1.84 -2.83 -25.02
CA LYS A 27 -0.76 -2.18 -25.78
C LYS A 27 -1.29 -1.41 -26.99
N HIS A 28 -2.21 -0.47 -26.76
CA HIS A 28 -2.63 0.46 -27.81
C HIS A 28 -1.88 1.79 -27.63
N PRO A 29 -1.40 2.46 -28.71
CA PRO A 29 -0.64 3.72 -28.59
C PRO A 29 -1.25 4.79 -27.67
N GLU A 30 -2.57 4.98 -27.66
CA GLU A 30 -3.25 5.94 -26.76
C GLU A 30 -3.38 5.48 -25.31
N TRP A 31 -3.06 4.22 -25.00
CA TRP A 31 -3.12 3.64 -23.67
C TRP A 31 -1.75 3.44 -23.01
N LEU A 32 -0.65 3.71 -23.73
CA LEU A 32 0.69 3.56 -23.17
C LEU A 32 0.94 4.48 -21.96
N GLY A 33 0.27 5.63 -21.91
CA GLY A 33 0.31 6.55 -20.75
C GLY A 33 -0.80 6.32 -19.71
N ARG A 34 -1.54 5.21 -19.78
CA ARG A 34 -2.67 4.91 -18.90
C ARG A 34 -2.28 3.87 -17.85
N ASP A 35 -2.64 4.12 -16.60
CA ASP A 35 -2.42 3.17 -15.51
C ASP A 35 -3.38 1.97 -15.62
N GLY A 36 -2.86 0.77 -15.37
CA GLY A 36 -3.61 -0.50 -15.49
C GLY A 36 -4.86 -0.56 -14.62
N GLU A 37 -4.87 0.14 -13.47
CA GLU A 37 -6.04 0.22 -12.58
C GLU A 37 -7.24 0.94 -13.19
N THR A 38 -7.02 1.79 -14.18
CA THR A 38 -8.07 2.70 -14.68
C THR A 38 -8.95 2.08 -15.74
N PHE A 39 -8.66 0.85 -16.18
CA PHE A 39 -9.43 0.14 -17.20
C PHE A 39 -10.74 -0.42 -16.63
N TYR A 40 -11.80 -0.17 -17.39
CA TYR A 40 -13.16 -0.67 -17.15
C TYR A 40 -13.57 -1.55 -18.32
N ILE A 41 -14.46 -2.51 -18.05
CA ILE A 41 -15.09 -3.35 -19.06
C ILE A 41 -16.26 -2.62 -19.73
N ASN A 42 -16.97 -1.80 -18.97
CA ASN A 42 -18.14 -1.07 -19.43
C ASN A 42 -17.76 -0.06 -20.53
N GLU A 43 -18.36 -0.24 -21.71
CA GLU A 43 -18.09 0.59 -22.88
C GLU A 43 -18.53 2.06 -22.71
N GLU A 44 -19.56 2.33 -21.92
CA GLU A 44 -20.03 3.69 -21.64
C GLU A 44 -19.02 4.44 -20.76
N VAL A 45 -18.44 3.75 -19.76
CA VAL A 45 -17.35 4.29 -18.95
C VAL A 45 -16.15 4.60 -19.84
N HIS A 46 -15.80 3.70 -20.75
CA HIS A 46 -14.70 3.95 -21.71
C HIS A 46 -14.96 5.18 -22.59
N LYS A 47 -16.17 5.33 -23.13
CA LYS A 47 -16.56 6.51 -23.93
C LYS A 47 -16.46 7.79 -23.12
N SER A 48 -16.94 7.77 -21.87
CA SER A 48 -16.83 8.89 -20.92
C SER A 48 -15.37 9.28 -20.68
N GLN A 49 -14.50 8.31 -20.41
CA GLN A 49 -13.08 8.52 -20.18
C GLN A 49 -12.37 9.14 -21.39
N VAL A 50 -12.69 8.69 -22.60
CA VAL A 50 -12.12 9.26 -23.83
C VAL A 50 -12.51 10.74 -23.98
N ILE A 51 -13.78 11.08 -23.78
CA ILE A 51 -14.26 12.47 -23.83
C ILE A 51 -13.52 13.34 -22.79
N LYS A 52 -13.38 12.82 -21.56
CA LYS A 52 -12.69 13.54 -20.49
C LYS A 52 -11.21 13.74 -20.80
N ARG A 53 -10.50 12.67 -21.19
CA ARG A 53 -9.10 12.73 -21.63
C ARG A 53 -8.91 13.79 -22.71
N ASP A 54 -9.72 13.76 -23.77
CA ASP A 54 -9.59 14.69 -24.90
C ASP A 54 -9.85 16.14 -24.48
N SER A 55 -10.78 16.37 -23.54
CA SER A 55 -10.99 17.70 -22.95
C SER A 55 -9.77 18.19 -22.16
N LEU A 56 -9.08 17.29 -21.46
CA LEU A 56 -7.92 17.62 -20.63
C LEU A 56 -6.65 17.81 -21.46
N LEU A 57 -6.47 17.03 -22.53
CA LEU A 57 -5.36 17.18 -23.48
C LEU A 57 -5.40 18.53 -24.21
N LYS A 58 -6.60 19.10 -24.44
CA LYS A 58 -6.74 20.47 -24.96
C LYS A 58 -6.19 21.53 -23.99
N LEU A 59 -6.25 21.27 -22.67
CA LEU A 59 -5.75 22.18 -21.64
C LEU A 59 -4.28 21.95 -21.32
N ARG A 60 -3.83 20.70 -21.37
CA ARG A 60 -2.47 20.26 -21.06
C ARG A 60 -2.04 19.22 -22.11
N PRO A 61 -1.35 19.64 -23.18
CA PRO A 61 -1.01 18.77 -24.32
C PRO A 61 -0.20 17.53 -23.94
N VAL A 62 0.62 17.63 -22.89
CA VAL A 62 1.27 16.51 -22.24
C VAL A 62 0.62 16.38 -20.88
N ARG A 63 -0.20 15.34 -20.70
CA ARG A 63 -0.83 15.04 -19.42
C ARG A 63 -0.60 13.58 -19.06
N TYR A 64 -0.10 13.38 -17.85
CA TYR A 64 -0.01 12.07 -17.21
C TYR A 64 -1.40 11.44 -17.01
N ALA A 65 -1.45 10.14 -16.71
CA ALA A 65 -2.62 9.26 -16.66
C ALA A 65 -3.88 9.80 -15.92
N ASP A 66 -3.81 10.91 -15.18
CA ASP A 66 -4.92 11.60 -14.50
C ASP A 66 -6.21 11.73 -15.31
N GLY A 67 -6.12 11.84 -16.65
CA GLY A 67 -7.32 11.93 -17.51
C GLY A 67 -8.12 10.63 -17.59
N TRP A 68 -7.46 9.49 -17.34
CA TRP A 68 -8.04 8.16 -17.31
C TRP A 68 -8.51 7.75 -15.90
N ASN A 69 -8.12 8.49 -14.84
CA ASN A 69 -8.58 8.27 -13.46
C ASN A 69 -10.02 8.77 -13.21
N THR A 70 -10.84 8.88 -14.26
CA THR A 70 -12.26 9.27 -14.15
C THR A 70 -13.15 8.09 -14.51
N GLY A 71 -14.29 7.97 -13.83
CA GLY A 71 -15.17 6.81 -13.90
C GLY A 71 -15.77 6.46 -12.53
N PRO A 72 -16.60 5.41 -12.45
CA PRO A 72 -17.19 4.96 -11.19
C PRO A 72 -16.12 4.41 -10.25
N ALA A 73 -16.31 4.56 -8.93
CA ALA A 73 -15.34 4.04 -7.95
C ALA A 73 -15.27 2.50 -7.89
N TRP A 74 -16.13 1.79 -8.63
CA TRP A 74 -16.13 0.34 -8.74
C TRP A 74 -16.74 -0.18 -10.04
N GLU A 75 -16.49 -1.46 -10.35
CA GLU A 75 -17.14 -2.20 -11.44
C GLU A 75 -17.18 -3.71 -11.13
N ALA A 76 -18.32 -4.35 -11.43
CA ALA A 76 -18.57 -5.78 -11.24
C ALA A 76 -19.04 -6.43 -12.55
N ALA A 77 -18.21 -6.42 -13.59
CA ALA A 77 -18.59 -7.00 -14.88
C ALA A 77 -18.58 -8.54 -14.83
N ASP A 78 -19.60 -9.17 -15.42
CA ASP A 78 -19.67 -10.63 -15.55
C ASP A 78 -18.79 -11.11 -16.72
N VAL A 79 -17.50 -11.29 -16.43
CA VAL A 79 -16.47 -11.59 -17.41
C VAL A 79 -15.40 -12.52 -16.83
N HIS A 80 -14.59 -13.10 -17.72
CA HIS A 80 -13.40 -13.86 -17.32
C HIS A 80 -12.34 -12.95 -16.67
N ASP A 81 -11.52 -13.50 -15.76
CA ASP A 81 -10.47 -12.79 -15.02
C ASP A 81 -9.55 -11.96 -15.92
N SER A 82 -9.07 -12.58 -16.99
CA SER A 82 -8.18 -11.95 -17.98
C SER A 82 -8.81 -10.77 -18.74
N MET A 83 -10.09 -10.47 -18.51
CA MET A 83 -10.73 -9.29 -19.06
C MET A 83 -10.34 -8.01 -18.33
N TYR A 84 -9.99 -8.08 -17.03
CA TYR A 84 -9.39 -6.97 -16.29
C TYR A 84 -7.86 -6.98 -16.39
N TYR A 85 -7.22 -5.85 -16.06
CA TYR A 85 -5.78 -5.67 -16.26
C TYR A 85 -4.94 -6.68 -15.47
N ASP A 86 -5.23 -6.87 -14.18
CA ASP A 86 -4.49 -7.78 -13.30
C ASP A 86 -4.53 -9.24 -13.78
N GLY A 87 -5.66 -9.72 -14.30
CA GLY A 87 -5.80 -11.08 -14.84
C GLY A 87 -5.09 -11.23 -16.17
N ALA A 88 -5.14 -10.22 -17.04
CA ALA A 88 -4.35 -10.22 -18.27
C ALA A 88 -2.84 -10.17 -17.98
N GLN A 89 -2.46 -9.45 -16.93
CA GLN A 89 -1.09 -9.40 -16.42
C GLN A 89 -0.67 -10.76 -15.85
N ASN A 90 -1.55 -11.45 -15.13
CA ASN A 90 -1.26 -12.81 -14.65
C ASN A 90 -0.95 -13.77 -15.80
N GLU A 91 -1.73 -13.71 -16.87
CA GLU A 91 -1.51 -14.51 -18.08
C GLU A 91 -0.19 -14.16 -18.79
N LEU A 92 0.19 -12.88 -18.80
CA LEU A 92 1.49 -12.46 -19.31
C LEU A 92 2.63 -12.99 -18.41
N THR A 93 2.50 -12.89 -17.10
CA THR A 93 3.47 -13.42 -16.13
C THR A 93 3.68 -14.91 -16.34
N LYS A 94 2.61 -15.70 -16.48
CA LYS A 94 2.68 -17.14 -16.75
C LYS A 94 3.46 -17.46 -18.03
N LYS A 95 3.19 -16.73 -19.12
CA LYS A 95 3.94 -16.86 -20.39
C LYS A 95 5.41 -16.50 -20.22
N THR A 96 5.70 -15.41 -19.50
CA THR A 96 7.06 -14.97 -19.19
C THR A 96 7.80 -16.01 -18.38
N LEU A 97 7.22 -16.54 -17.30
CA LEU A 97 7.82 -17.61 -16.49
C LEU A 97 8.04 -18.89 -17.30
N THR A 98 7.13 -19.29 -18.19
CA THR A 98 7.34 -20.45 -19.08
C THR A 98 8.56 -20.26 -20.00
N ARG A 99 8.83 -19.04 -20.46
CA ARG A 99 10.03 -18.73 -21.23
C ARG A 99 11.27 -18.71 -20.34
N LEU A 100 11.22 -18.00 -19.23
CA LEU A 100 12.36 -17.82 -18.33
C LEU A 100 12.79 -19.13 -17.66
N ALA A 101 11.86 -20.04 -17.34
CA ALA A 101 12.17 -21.36 -16.77
C ALA A 101 13.03 -22.23 -17.69
N LYS A 102 13.14 -21.90 -18.98
CA LYS A 102 14.02 -22.59 -19.94
C LYS A 102 15.43 -21.98 -19.98
N MET A 103 15.60 -20.78 -19.44
CA MET A 103 16.88 -20.10 -19.34
C MET A 103 17.52 -20.61 -18.04
N ASN A 104 18.59 -21.40 -18.14
CA ASN A 104 19.29 -21.96 -16.99
C ASN A 104 20.10 -20.89 -16.24
N GLN A 105 19.42 -19.87 -15.70
CA GLN A 105 19.99 -18.71 -15.03
C GLN A 105 19.08 -18.26 -13.87
N PRO A 106 19.63 -17.61 -12.82
CA PRO A 106 18.84 -16.95 -11.79
C PRO A 106 17.93 -15.88 -12.38
N ILE A 107 16.73 -15.72 -11.81
CA ILE A 107 15.73 -14.75 -12.27
C ILE A 107 15.24 -13.96 -11.07
N TYR A 108 15.12 -12.64 -11.25
CA TYR A 108 14.35 -11.77 -10.37
C TYR A 108 13.12 -11.25 -11.12
N MET A 109 11.95 -11.29 -10.47
CA MET A 109 10.70 -10.84 -11.06
C MET A 109 9.91 -10.00 -10.05
N GLY A 110 9.71 -8.73 -10.38
CA GLY A 110 8.71 -7.88 -9.71
C GLY A 110 7.38 -7.95 -10.46
N LEU A 111 6.32 -8.31 -9.73
CA LEU A 111 4.93 -8.35 -10.20
C LEU A 111 4.05 -7.52 -9.25
N GLY A 112 3.55 -6.38 -9.72
CA GLY A 112 2.64 -5.53 -8.95
C GLY A 112 1.21 -5.65 -9.47
N TYR A 113 0.33 -6.29 -8.72
CA TYR A 113 -1.11 -6.19 -8.97
C TYR A 113 -1.62 -4.79 -8.60
N PHE A 114 -2.56 -4.26 -9.37
CA PHE A 114 -3.13 -2.95 -9.13
C PHE A 114 -4.20 -3.00 -8.03
N ARG A 115 -5.01 -4.06 -8.01
CA ARG A 115 -5.96 -4.28 -6.92
C ARG A 115 -5.24 -4.57 -5.59
N PRO A 116 -5.80 -4.13 -4.45
CA PRO A 116 -7.14 -3.58 -4.26
C PRO A 116 -7.19 -2.04 -4.25
N HIS A 117 -6.33 -1.34 -5.01
CA HIS A 117 -6.44 0.12 -5.17
C HIS A 117 -7.83 0.52 -5.73
N LEU A 118 -8.16 1.81 -5.78
CA LEU A 118 -9.29 2.31 -6.57
C LEU A 118 -8.99 2.30 -8.09
N PRO A 119 -10.00 2.34 -8.97
CA PRO A 119 -11.38 1.94 -8.69
C PRO A 119 -11.45 0.46 -8.31
N PHE A 120 -12.38 0.07 -7.46
CA PHE A 120 -12.55 -1.34 -7.08
C PHE A 120 -13.18 -2.13 -8.23
N THR A 121 -12.37 -2.60 -9.16
CA THR A 121 -12.82 -3.31 -10.37
C THR A 121 -12.36 -4.76 -10.33
N ALA A 122 -13.34 -5.66 -10.32
CA ALA A 122 -13.13 -7.10 -10.27
C ALA A 122 -14.27 -7.85 -10.97
N PRO A 123 -14.05 -9.04 -11.55
CA PRO A 123 -15.12 -9.86 -12.11
C PRO A 123 -16.25 -10.12 -11.11
N LYS A 124 -17.50 -10.10 -11.60
CA LYS A 124 -18.71 -10.27 -10.78
C LYS A 124 -18.64 -11.48 -9.85
N LYS A 125 -18.07 -12.60 -10.30
CA LYS A 125 -17.92 -13.82 -9.48
C LYS A 125 -17.19 -13.61 -8.15
N TYR A 126 -16.33 -12.59 -8.02
CA TYR A 126 -15.66 -12.26 -6.74
C TYR A 126 -16.49 -11.36 -5.84
N TRP A 127 -17.35 -10.53 -6.44
CA TRP A 127 -18.36 -9.78 -5.70
C TRP A 127 -19.37 -10.75 -5.09
N ASP A 128 -19.79 -11.74 -5.86
CA ASP A 128 -20.77 -12.76 -5.44
C ASP A 128 -20.28 -13.69 -4.32
N LEU A 129 -19.00 -13.60 -3.91
CA LEU A 129 -18.47 -14.31 -2.73
C LEU A 129 -18.93 -13.71 -1.40
N TYR A 130 -19.43 -12.47 -1.42
CA TYR A 130 -19.80 -11.72 -0.23
C TYR A 130 -21.27 -11.32 -0.30
N ASP A 131 -21.99 -11.50 0.81
CA ASP A 131 -23.31 -10.88 0.99
C ASP A 131 -23.12 -9.39 1.29
N PRO A 132 -23.61 -8.47 0.43
CA PRO A 132 -23.49 -7.03 0.66
C PRO A 132 -24.03 -6.56 2.02
N GLU A 133 -25.07 -7.23 2.54
CA GLU A 133 -25.73 -6.85 3.80
C GLU A 133 -24.90 -7.25 5.04
N GLU A 134 -24.03 -8.25 4.90
CA GLU A 134 -23.16 -8.74 5.98
C GLU A 134 -21.83 -7.97 6.07
N ILE A 135 -21.52 -7.11 5.09
CA ILE A 135 -20.25 -6.36 5.08
C ILE A 135 -20.25 -5.31 6.20
N PRO A 136 -19.38 -5.42 7.21
CA PRO A 136 -19.41 -4.52 8.36
C PRO A 136 -19.02 -3.11 7.96
N ILE A 137 -19.58 -2.11 8.64
CA ILE A 137 -19.05 -0.74 8.62
C ILE A 137 -17.66 -0.69 9.29
N ALA A 138 -16.96 0.45 9.19
CA ALA A 138 -15.69 0.63 9.88
C ALA A 138 -15.87 0.50 11.40
N PHE A 139 -14.91 -0.15 12.07
CA PHE A 139 -14.99 -0.41 13.52
C PHE A 139 -14.73 0.86 14.35
N ASN A 140 -14.00 1.83 13.80
CA ASN A 140 -13.73 3.15 14.37
C ASN A 140 -14.09 4.26 13.34
N PRO A 141 -15.39 4.49 13.06
CA PRO A 141 -15.82 5.37 11.96
C PRO A 141 -15.66 6.87 12.24
N LEU A 142 -15.09 7.25 13.39
CA LEU A 142 -14.91 8.63 13.82
C LEU A 142 -13.43 9.01 13.76
N VAL A 143 -13.15 10.26 13.38
CA VAL A 143 -11.81 10.85 13.53
C VAL A 143 -11.37 10.70 14.99
N PRO A 144 -10.09 10.37 15.28
CA PRO A 144 -9.66 10.17 16.65
C PRO A 144 -9.93 11.40 17.52
N GLU A 145 -10.32 11.18 18.77
CA GLU A 145 -10.48 12.24 19.75
C GLU A 145 -9.13 12.92 20.00
N ASN A 146 -9.15 14.25 20.16
CA ASN A 146 -7.94 15.07 20.39
C ASN A 146 -6.88 15.01 19.26
N ALA A 147 -7.14 14.39 18.11
CA ALA A 147 -6.23 14.41 16.97
C ALA A 147 -6.21 15.79 16.28
N PRO A 148 -5.02 16.32 15.90
CA PRO A 148 -4.94 17.60 15.23
C PRO A 148 -5.62 17.64 13.85
N GLY A 149 -6.06 18.84 13.46
CA GLY A 149 -6.74 19.11 12.19
C GLY A 149 -6.08 18.53 10.92
N HIS A 150 -4.76 18.63 10.87
CA HIS A 150 -3.98 18.42 9.65
C HIS A 150 -3.46 16.98 9.48
N THR A 151 -3.71 16.09 10.44
CA THR A 151 -3.17 14.72 10.44
C THR A 151 -3.94 13.81 9.50
N MET A 152 -5.25 14.03 9.35
CA MET A 152 -6.15 13.32 8.45
C MET A 152 -5.82 13.59 6.97
N ASN A 153 -6.08 12.59 6.12
CA ASN A 153 -6.07 12.78 4.66
C ASN A 153 -7.30 13.59 4.21
N SER A 154 -7.31 14.02 2.94
CA SER A 154 -8.47 14.69 2.34
C SER A 154 -9.41 13.75 1.58
N MET A 155 -9.16 12.43 1.56
CA MET A 155 -9.83 11.47 0.66
C MET A 155 -9.76 11.89 -0.82
N TYR A 156 -8.68 12.58 -1.19
CA TYR A 156 -8.51 13.21 -2.50
C TYR A 156 -8.73 12.22 -3.65
N GLU A 157 -8.19 11.01 -3.56
CA GLU A 157 -8.30 10.01 -4.63
C GLU A 157 -9.76 9.61 -4.88
N LEU A 158 -10.51 9.27 -3.82
CA LEU A 158 -11.92 8.89 -3.96
C LEU A 158 -12.76 10.01 -4.58
N ARG A 159 -12.47 11.27 -4.24
CA ARG A 159 -13.16 12.46 -4.80
C ARG A 159 -13.03 12.60 -6.32
N HIS A 160 -12.07 11.94 -6.96
CA HIS A 160 -11.90 12.01 -8.42
C HIS A 160 -12.82 11.05 -9.17
N TYR A 161 -13.47 10.11 -8.47
CA TYR A 161 -14.43 9.18 -9.05
C TYR A 161 -15.84 9.78 -9.13
N ASP A 162 -16.62 9.28 -10.07
CA ASP A 162 -17.95 9.75 -10.38
C ASP A 162 -18.87 9.64 -9.15
N GLY A 163 -19.57 10.73 -8.85
CA GLY A 163 -20.46 10.80 -7.68
C GLY A 163 -19.77 11.13 -6.37
N PHE A 164 -18.43 11.20 -6.28
CA PHE A 164 -17.72 11.44 -5.00
C PHE A 164 -17.13 12.84 -4.84
N ASN A 165 -17.24 13.71 -5.84
CA ASN A 165 -16.67 15.08 -5.79
C ASN A 165 -17.22 15.97 -4.66
N HIS A 166 -18.37 15.61 -4.08
CA HIS A 166 -19.07 16.37 -3.05
C HIS A 166 -18.70 15.97 -1.62
N ILE A 167 -17.97 14.86 -1.42
CA ILE A 167 -17.60 14.41 -0.07
C ILE A 167 -16.62 15.41 0.56
N GLY A 168 -16.82 15.71 1.84
CA GLY A 168 -16.03 16.68 2.60
C GLY A 168 -14.71 16.11 3.16
N HIS A 169 -13.90 16.95 3.81
CA HIS A 169 -12.73 16.46 4.58
C HIS A 169 -13.22 15.53 5.71
N PRO A 170 -12.45 14.51 6.17
CA PRO A 170 -12.85 13.65 7.29
C PRO A 170 -13.28 14.40 8.55
N GLN A 171 -12.73 15.61 8.76
CA GLN A 171 -13.09 16.47 9.90
C GLN A 171 -14.32 17.35 9.69
N SER A 172 -14.89 17.36 8.49
CA SER A 172 -16.19 17.99 8.27
C SER A 172 -17.31 17.15 8.91
N SER A 173 -18.51 17.72 9.00
CA SER A 173 -19.70 16.98 9.44
C SER A 173 -20.17 15.94 8.41
N PHE A 174 -19.55 15.85 7.23
CA PHE A 174 -19.90 14.86 6.24
C PHE A 174 -19.59 13.45 6.77
N ARG A 175 -20.57 12.55 6.64
CA ARG A 175 -20.43 11.11 6.87
C ARG A 175 -20.93 10.40 5.64
N MET A 176 -20.10 9.50 5.12
CA MET A 176 -20.52 8.60 4.03
C MET A 176 -21.71 7.78 4.51
N THR A 177 -22.72 7.57 3.66
CA THR A 177 -23.85 6.70 4.05
C THR A 177 -23.35 5.28 4.27
N GLU A 178 -24.04 4.51 5.13
CA GLU A 178 -23.70 3.11 5.35
C GLU A 178 -23.76 2.31 4.04
N ASP A 179 -24.80 2.50 3.23
CA ASP A 179 -24.94 1.84 1.91
C ASP A 179 -23.73 2.11 1.01
N THR A 180 -23.30 3.38 0.91
CA THR A 180 -22.14 3.74 0.09
C THR A 180 -20.84 3.18 0.66
N SER A 181 -20.73 3.13 1.99
CA SER A 181 -19.56 2.55 2.66
C SER A 181 -19.50 1.04 2.43
N ARG A 182 -20.63 0.33 2.51
CA ARG A 182 -20.72 -1.11 2.27
C ARG A 182 -20.36 -1.47 0.84
N ILE A 183 -20.89 -0.77 -0.17
CA ILE A 183 -20.55 -1.07 -1.57
C ILE A 183 -19.08 -0.82 -1.90
N LEU A 184 -18.47 0.22 -1.31
CA LEU A 184 -17.03 0.46 -1.45
C LEU A 184 -16.20 -0.65 -0.77
N LYS A 185 -16.57 -1.07 0.45
CA LYS A 185 -15.94 -2.21 1.13
C LYS A 185 -16.11 -3.52 0.36
N HIS A 186 -17.29 -3.74 -0.21
CA HIS A 186 -17.58 -4.89 -1.06
C HIS A 186 -16.64 -4.97 -2.25
N GLY A 187 -16.43 -3.83 -2.93
CA GLY A 187 -15.48 -3.76 -4.03
C GLY A 187 -14.05 -4.04 -3.59
N TYR A 188 -13.63 -3.52 -2.43
CA TYR A 188 -12.30 -3.82 -1.88
C TYR A 188 -12.14 -5.33 -1.59
N TYR A 189 -13.11 -5.96 -0.91
CA TYR A 189 -13.09 -7.39 -0.60
C TYR A 189 -13.09 -8.26 -1.87
N ALA A 190 -13.94 -7.92 -2.86
CA ALA A 190 -13.95 -8.56 -4.17
C ALA A 190 -12.59 -8.43 -4.89
N SER A 191 -11.96 -7.25 -4.80
CA SER A 191 -10.65 -6.99 -5.38
C SER A 191 -9.54 -7.82 -4.71
N VAL A 192 -9.59 -7.99 -3.39
CA VAL A 192 -8.66 -8.86 -2.65
C VAL A 192 -8.85 -10.32 -3.07
N SER A 193 -10.07 -10.85 -3.11
CA SER A 193 -10.33 -12.22 -3.57
C SER A 193 -9.93 -12.46 -5.01
N TYR A 194 -10.06 -11.45 -5.86
CA TYR A 194 -9.61 -11.52 -7.23
C TYR A 194 -8.09 -11.71 -7.31
N VAL A 195 -7.31 -10.90 -6.60
CA VAL A 195 -5.84 -11.05 -6.56
C VAL A 195 -5.42 -12.38 -5.92
N ASP A 196 -6.12 -12.83 -4.88
CA ASP A 196 -5.89 -14.13 -4.26
C ASP A 196 -6.03 -15.29 -5.26
N ALA A 197 -7.10 -15.29 -6.06
CA ALA A 197 -7.30 -16.30 -7.11
C ALA A 197 -6.21 -16.25 -8.20
N LEU A 198 -5.76 -15.04 -8.58
CA LEU A 198 -4.67 -14.87 -9.55
C LEU A 198 -3.33 -15.41 -9.02
N LEU A 199 -3.03 -15.16 -7.74
CA LEU A 199 -1.85 -15.70 -7.07
C LEU A 199 -1.89 -17.23 -7.02
N GLY A 200 -3.05 -17.82 -6.69
CA GLY A 200 -3.26 -19.27 -6.73
C GLY A 200 -2.94 -19.88 -8.09
N ASP A 201 -3.53 -19.33 -9.16
CA ASP A 201 -3.28 -19.75 -10.55
C ASP A 201 -1.79 -19.59 -10.95
N LEU A 202 -1.15 -18.50 -10.53
CA LEU A 202 0.27 -18.27 -10.78
C LEU A 202 1.15 -19.32 -10.08
N PHE A 203 0.88 -19.63 -8.81
CA PHE A 203 1.65 -20.62 -8.06
C PHE A 203 1.47 -22.03 -8.61
N ASP A 204 0.26 -22.40 -9.05
CA ASP A 204 0.02 -23.69 -9.70
C ASP A 204 0.74 -23.81 -11.03
N HIS A 205 0.85 -22.72 -11.80
CA HIS A 205 1.68 -22.67 -12.99
C HIS A 205 3.17 -22.84 -12.66
N MET A 206 3.69 -22.17 -11.63
CA MET A 206 5.08 -22.34 -11.17
C MET A 206 5.39 -23.78 -10.74
N LYS A 207 4.43 -24.48 -10.10
CA LYS A 207 4.56 -25.89 -9.74
C LYS A 207 4.61 -26.77 -10.99
N THR A 208 3.77 -26.50 -11.97
CA THR A 208 3.76 -27.21 -13.27
C THR A 208 5.07 -27.06 -14.02
N LEU A 209 5.70 -25.88 -13.95
CA LEU A 209 7.02 -25.62 -14.52
C LEU A 209 8.18 -26.24 -13.71
N GLY A 210 7.92 -26.76 -12.51
CA GLY A 210 8.94 -27.32 -11.62
C GLY A 210 9.84 -26.27 -10.94
N ILE A 211 9.52 -24.97 -11.05
CA ILE A 211 10.34 -23.89 -10.50
C ILE A 211 9.92 -23.45 -9.09
N TYR A 212 8.67 -23.75 -8.69
CA TYR A 212 8.11 -23.29 -7.40
C TYR A 212 9.01 -23.64 -6.21
N ASN A 213 9.54 -24.87 -6.16
CA ASN A 213 10.31 -25.33 -5.02
C ASN A 213 11.64 -24.59 -4.84
N ASN A 214 12.21 -24.07 -5.93
CA ASN A 214 13.47 -23.35 -5.97
C ASN A 214 13.29 -21.81 -6.02
N THR A 215 12.10 -21.30 -5.73
CA THR A 215 11.81 -19.85 -5.82
C THR A 215 11.61 -19.23 -4.44
N ILE A 216 12.24 -18.08 -4.17
CA ILE A 216 11.85 -17.22 -3.05
C ILE A 216 10.62 -16.42 -3.49
N VAL A 217 9.53 -16.53 -2.74
CA VAL A 217 8.27 -15.82 -2.97
C VAL A 217 7.99 -14.94 -1.77
N ILE A 218 7.78 -13.65 -2.01
CA ILE A 218 7.32 -12.70 -1.00
C ILE A 218 6.03 -12.08 -1.52
N VAL A 219 4.97 -12.12 -0.70
CA VAL A 219 3.70 -11.43 -0.97
C VAL A 219 3.54 -10.34 0.08
N TRP A 220 3.41 -9.09 -0.35
CA TRP A 220 3.30 -7.95 0.55
C TRP A 220 2.42 -6.83 -0.03
N GLY A 221 1.98 -5.91 0.82
CA GLY A 221 1.37 -4.63 0.42
C GLY A 221 2.37 -3.48 0.52
N ASP A 222 2.27 -2.49 -0.35
CA ASP A 222 3.11 -1.28 -0.33
C ASP A 222 2.71 -0.30 0.79
N HIS A 223 1.42 -0.29 1.15
CA HIS A 223 0.86 0.40 2.30
C HIS A 223 -0.49 -0.23 2.72
N GLY A 224 -0.99 0.14 3.90
CA GLY A 224 -2.33 -0.20 4.40
C GLY A 224 -3.44 0.64 3.75
N TRP A 225 -4.68 0.54 4.25
CA TRP A 225 -5.82 1.22 3.64
C TRP A 225 -6.99 1.41 4.61
N LYS A 226 -7.59 2.60 4.59
CA LYS A 226 -8.86 2.90 5.29
C LYS A 226 -10.06 2.67 4.38
N LEU A 227 -11.05 1.96 4.93
CA LEU A 227 -12.34 1.61 4.36
C LEU A 227 -13.50 2.21 5.18
N GLY A 228 -13.32 3.45 5.63
CA GLY A 228 -14.25 4.20 6.48
C GLY A 228 -13.70 4.47 7.88
N GLU A 229 -12.63 3.79 8.29
CA GLU A 229 -11.93 4.05 9.55
C GLU A 229 -11.48 5.53 9.61
N HIS A 230 -11.61 6.13 10.78
CA HIS A 230 -11.34 7.55 11.02
C HIS A 230 -12.16 8.52 10.15
N ASN A 231 -13.40 8.14 9.78
CA ASN A 231 -14.23 8.85 8.80
C ASN A 231 -13.50 9.13 7.48
N SER A 232 -12.61 8.22 7.07
CA SER A 232 -11.68 8.43 5.98
C SER A 232 -11.58 7.20 5.08
N TRP A 233 -11.11 7.42 3.86
CA TRP A 233 -10.91 6.40 2.84
C TRP A 233 -9.54 6.58 2.19
N GLY A 234 -8.94 5.47 1.77
CA GLY A 234 -7.61 5.47 1.16
C GLY A 234 -6.50 5.45 2.21
N LYS A 235 -5.36 6.01 1.84
CA LYS A 235 -4.12 6.02 2.64
C LYS A 235 -3.68 7.45 2.95
N MET A 236 -2.38 7.74 3.01
CA MET A 236 -1.84 9.08 3.20
C MET A 236 -2.01 9.68 4.60
N THR A 237 -1.91 8.86 5.64
CA THR A 237 -1.77 9.25 7.05
C THR A 237 -0.64 8.44 7.69
N ASN A 238 -0.17 8.84 8.88
CA ASN A 238 0.76 8.03 9.65
C ASN A 238 0.04 7.00 10.54
N TYR A 239 -1.30 6.93 10.56
CA TYR A 239 -2.04 5.95 11.36
C TYR A 239 -1.63 4.51 11.01
N ASN A 240 -1.54 3.65 12.02
CA ASN A 240 -1.07 2.27 11.88
C ASN A 240 -1.91 1.48 10.85
N ILE A 241 -3.19 1.80 10.65
CA ILE A 241 -4.02 1.20 9.59
C ILE A 241 -3.50 1.48 8.16
N ASP A 242 -2.77 2.58 7.94
CA ASP A 242 -2.12 2.91 6.66
C ASP A 242 -0.69 2.36 6.57
N LEU A 243 -0.06 2.01 7.70
CA LEU A 243 1.34 1.59 7.75
C LEU A 243 1.48 0.06 7.80
N LYS A 244 0.58 -0.63 8.49
CA LYS A 244 0.66 -2.06 8.72
C LYS A 244 0.20 -2.82 7.49
N VAL A 245 1.12 -3.59 6.90
CA VAL A 245 0.90 -4.37 5.69
C VAL A 245 1.11 -5.87 5.94
N PRO A 246 0.44 -6.76 5.18
CA PRO A 246 0.81 -8.16 5.19
C PRO A 246 2.21 -8.36 4.59
N MET A 247 2.96 -9.31 5.13
CA MET A 247 4.19 -9.82 4.52
C MET A 247 4.24 -11.34 4.74
N ILE A 248 4.19 -12.12 3.66
CA ILE A 248 4.24 -13.58 3.69
C ILE A 248 5.43 -14.02 2.85
N ILE A 249 6.34 -14.80 3.43
CA ILE A 249 7.58 -15.23 2.80
C ILE A 249 7.62 -16.74 2.72
N ARG A 250 7.95 -17.24 1.53
CA ARG A 250 8.25 -18.65 1.25
C ARG A 250 9.60 -18.73 0.55
N TYR A 251 10.49 -19.60 1.02
CA TYR A 251 11.79 -19.81 0.37
C TYR A 251 12.16 -21.31 0.26
N PRO A 252 13.12 -21.68 -0.59
CA PRO A 252 13.57 -23.07 -0.71
C PRO A 252 14.15 -23.59 0.62
N ASN A 253 13.86 -24.86 0.96
CA ASN A 253 14.34 -25.51 2.18
C ASN A 253 14.03 -24.74 3.48
N GLN A 254 12.87 -24.08 3.51
CA GLN A 254 12.43 -23.31 4.67
C GLN A 254 12.33 -24.16 5.94
N GLU A 255 13.01 -23.72 6.99
CA GLU A 255 13.17 -24.45 8.25
C GLU A 255 11.86 -24.48 9.05
N ASN A 256 11.16 -23.34 9.09
CA ASN A 256 9.93 -23.14 9.88
C ASN A 256 8.72 -22.81 8.98
N PRO A 257 8.23 -23.74 8.15
CA PRO A 257 7.07 -23.49 7.29
C PRO A 257 5.81 -23.23 8.13
N GLY A 258 5.10 -22.14 7.85
CA GLY A 258 3.87 -21.75 8.55
C GLY A 258 4.07 -21.06 9.90
N ALA A 259 5.32 -20.84 10.32
CA ALA A 259 5.60 -20.05 11.52
C ALA A 259 5.21 -18.57 11.31
N GLN A 260 4.89 -17.91 12.42
CA GLN A 260 4.50 -16.50 12.47
C GLN A 260 5.38 -15.77 13.49
N THR A 261 5.69 -14.51 13.19
CA THR A 261 6.32 -13.59 14.13
C THR A 261 5.45 -12.34 14.26
N PHE A 262 5.41 -11.80 15.47
CA PHE A 262 4.77 -10.51 15.78
C PHE A 262 5.83 -9.44 16.12
N GLU A 263 7.11 -9.75 15.89
CA GLU A 263 8.20 -8.79 15.99
C GLU A 263 8.14 -7.74 14.88
N ILE A 264 8.76 -6.59 15.13
CA ILE A 264 8.64 -5.42 14.29
C ILE A 264 9.58 -5.53 13.08
N THR A 265 9.02 -5.51 11.86
CA THR A 265 9.76 -5.43 10.60
C THR A 265 9.29 -4.25 9.77
N GLU A 266 10.15 -3.74 8.90
CA GLU A 266 9.86 -2.63 7.99
C GLU A 266 10.02 -3.08 6.53
N LEU A 267 9.35 -2.43 5.58
CA LEU A 267 9.49 -2.78 4.17
C LEU A 267 10.94 -2.60 3.66
N VAL A 268 11.73 -1.71 4.28
CA VAL A 268 13.16 -1.53 3.97
C VAL A 268 14.03 -2.73 4.34
N ASP A 269 13.54 -3.61 5.21
CA ASP A 269 14.21 -4.87 5.61
C ASP A 269 14.14 -5.93 4.51
N MET A 270 13.21 -5.78 3.55
CA MET A 270 12.98 -6.78 2.52
C MET A 270 14.19 -6.96 1.61
N PHE A 271 14.84 -5.87 1.18
CA PHE A 271 15.99 -5.94 0.28
C PHE A 271 17.19 -6.69 0.88
N PRO A 272 17.72 -6.33 2.07
CA PRO A 272 18.82 -7.08 2.68
C PRO A 272 18.44 -8.53 2.98
N SER A 273 17.18 -8.81 3.31
CA SER A 273 16.71 -10.19 3.53
C SER A 273 16.71 -11.04 2.26
N ILE A 274 16.29 -10.46 1.12
CA ILE A 274 16.35 -11.15 -0.18
C ILE A 274 17.81 -11.40 -0.56
N CYS A 275 18.71 -10.44 -0.35
CA CYS A 275 20.14 -10.62 -0.59
C CYS A 275 20.68 -11.82 0.21
N GLU A 276 20.42 -11.89 1.51
CA GLU A 276 20.87 -13.00 2.35
C GLU A 276 20.30 -14.34 1.89
N LEU A 277 18.98 -14.42 1.64
CA LEU A 277 18.32 -15.65 1.15
C LEU A 277 18.83 -16.10 -0.23
N ALA A 278 19.22 -15.16 -1.08
CA ALA A 278 19.75 -15.44 -2.42
C ALA A 278 21.28 -15.68 -2.43
N GLY A 279 21.97 -15.52 -1.30
CA GLY A 279 23.43 -15.61 -1.22
C GLY A 279 24.16 -14.47 -1.95
N ILE A 280 23.52 -13.30 -2.02
CA ILE A 280 24.06 -12.07 -2.62
C ILE A 280 24.60 -11.19 -1.49
N GLU A 281 25.77 -10.59 -1.69
CA GLU A 281 26.34 -9.63 -0.74
C GLU A 281 25.40 -8.43 -0.58
N THR A 282 25.03 -8.15 0.67
CA THR A 282 24.18 -6.99 1.00
C THR A 282 25.03 -5.73 0.99
N PRO A 283 24.63 -4.66 0.28
CA PRO A 283 25.37 -3.41 0.29
C PRO A 283 25.43 -2.77 1.70
N ASP A 284 26.53 -2.14 2.03
CA ASP A 284 26.80 -1.52 3.34
C ASP A 284 25.98 -0.23 3.61
N TYR A 285 25.40 0.36 2.57
CA TYR A 285 24.56 1.56 2.66
C TYR A 285 23.06 1.26 2.89
N MET A 286 22.70 0.00 3.15
CA MET A 286 21.32 -0.38 3.48
C MET A 286 20.91 0.15 4.85
N GLN A 287 19.69 0.68 4.94
CA GLN A 287 19.09 1.12 6.21
C GLN A 287 18.20 0.03 6.85
N GLY A 288 17.80 -0.98 6.08
CA GLY A 288 17.07 -2.14 6.58
C GLY A 288 18.00 -3.19 7.18
N ASN A 289 17.44 -4.06 8.01
CA ASN A 289 18.12 -5.23 8.58
C ASN A 289 17.51 -6.50 8.02
N SER A 290 18.33 -7.50 7.70
CA SER A 290 17.80 -8.80 7.26
C SER A 290 16.93 -9.43 8.35
N PHE A 291 15.70 -9.82 8.02
CA PHE A 291 14.79 -10.56 8.91
C PHE A 291 14.99 -12.08 8.83
N VAL A 292 16.00 -12.59 8.11
CA VAL A 292 16.30 -14.03 8.10
C VAL A 292 16.49 -14.63 9.50
N PRO A 293 17.09 -13.92 10.48
CA PRO A 293 17.17 -14.45 11.83
C PRO A 293 15.78 -14.60 12.51
N LEU A 294 14.79 -13.76 12.18
CA LEU A 294 13.40 -13.94 12.62
C LEU A 294 12.72 -15.15 11.95
N ILE A 295 13.10 -15.47 10.71
CA ILE A 295 12.58 -16.66 10.03
C ILE A 295 13.04 -17.94 10.76
N LYS A 296 14.30 -17.95 11.22
CA LYS A 296 14.91 -19.09 11.95
C LYS A 296 14.41 -19.19 13.38
N ASP A 297 14.24 -18.06 14.07
CA ASP A 297 13.65 -17.97 15.40
C ASP A 297 12.59 -16.86 15.44
N PRO A 298 11.30 -17.21 15.25
CA PRO A 298 10.21 -16.22 15.21
C PRO A 298 9.93 -15.49 16.53
N GLN A 299 10.52 -15.94 17.64
CA GLN A 299 10.29 -15.41 18.99
C GLN A 299 11.52 -14.70 19.58
N ARG A 300 12.62 -14.60 18.82
CA ARG A 300 13.82 -13.90 19.28
C ARG A 300 13.53 -12.43 19.56
N SER A 301 14.34 -11.84 20.43
CA SER A 301 14.36 -10.39 20.58
C SER A 301 14.76 -9.73 19.26
N TRP A 302 14.08 -8.63 18.92
CA TRP A 302 14.22 -7.98 17.63
C TRP A 302 14.24 -6.45 17.75
N LYS A 303 13.88 -5.75 16.67
CA LYS A 303 13.76 -4.30 16.60
C LYS A 303 12.82 -3.77 17.68
N LYS A 304 13.22 -2.65 18.28
CA LYS A 304 12.44 -1.96 19.32
C LYS A 304 11.33 -1.07 18.74
N ALA A 305 11.49 -0.64 17.49
CA ALA A 305 10.53 0.23 16.82
C ALA A 305 10.61 0.15 15.28
N ALA A 306 9.54 0.59 14.62
CA ALA A 306 9.49 0.90 13.18
C ALA A 306 9.21 2.38 12.98
N PHE A 307 9.72 2.95 11.89
CA PHE A 307 9.65 4.37 11.60
C PHE A 307 8.85 4.63 10.33
N SER A 308 8.10 5.72 10.32
CA SER A 308 7.41 6.18 9.13
C SER A 308 7.40 7.71 9.08
N GLN A 309 7.16 8.25 7.89
CA GLN A 309 7.01 9.69 7.71
C GLN A 309 6.01 10.00 6.62
N PHE A 310 5.26 11.09 6.78
CA PHE A 310 4.30 11.53 5.78
C PHE A 310 4.29 13.05 5.62
N HIS A 311 4.46 13.50 4.37
CA HIS A 311 4.40 14.91 4.02
C HIS A 311 2.95 15.33 3.77
N ARG A 312 2.40 16.14 4.69
CA ARG A 312 1.08 16.76 4.50
C ARG A 312 1.20 18.05 3.69
N ARG A 313 0.76 17.98 2.43
CA ARG A 313 0.74 19.13 1.51
C ARG A 313 -0.46 20.05 1.78
N PRO A 314 -0.36 21.36 1.50
CA PRO A 314 -1.44 22.35 1.63
C PRO A 314 -2.78 21.93 1.01
N GLN A 315 -2.75 21.25 -0.13
CA GLN A 315 -3.95 20.84 -0.87
C GLN A 315 -4.74 19.73 -0.15
N HIS A 316 -4.13 19.09 0.84
CA HIS A 316 -4.69 17.94 1.54
C HIS A 316 -4.83 18.15 3.05
N SER A 317 -4.31 19.26 3.60
CA SER A 317 -4.51 19.64 5.00
C SER A 317 -5.79 20.43 5.19
N ALA A 318 -6.43 20.27 6.35
CA ALA A 318 -7.65 20.99 6.70
C ALA A 318 -7.47 22.51 6.75
N ASP A 319 -6.28 22.98 7.14
CA ASP A 319 -5.96 24.41 7.33
C ASP A 319 -5.17 25.02 6.17
N GLY A 320 -4.93 24.26 5.10
CA GLY A 320 -4.18 24.71 3.94
C GLY A 320 -2.68 24.92 4.18
N LYS A 321 -2.13 24.48 5.31
CA LYS A 321 -0.70 24.62 5.62
C LYS A 321 0.08 23.33 5.33
N ARG A 322 1.41 23.44 5.35
CA ARG A 322 2.32 22.34 5.05
C ARG A 322 2.98 21.79 6.32
N TYR A 323 3.03 20.47 6.41
CA TYR A 323 3.62 19.76 7.56
C TYR A 323 4.41 18.53 7.12
N MET A 324 5.33 18.10 7.98
CA MET A 324 5.93 16.77 7.94
C MET A 324 5.61 16.05 9.24
N GLY A 325 5.01 14.87 9.15
CA GLY A 325 4.77 13.99 10.28
C GLY A 325 5.85 12.91 10.34
N TYR A 326 6.52 12.76 11.49
CA TYR A 326 7.46 11.68 11.77
C TYR A 326 6.85 10.77 12.82
N SER A 327 6.88 9.46 12.59
CA SER A 327 6.20 8.47 13.42
C SER A 327 7.15 7.36 13.84
N ILE A 328 6.96 6.89 15.08
CA ILE A 328 7.60 5.72 15.66
C ILE A 328 6.54 4.78 16.23
N ASN A 329 6.56 3.52 15.79
CA ASN A 329 5.71 2.44 16.29
C ASN A 329 6.54 1.48 17.14
N THR A 330 6.29 1.43 18.45
CA THR A 330 6.83 0.40 19.37
C THR A 330 5.79 -0.71 19.59
N LYS A 331 6.08 -1.70 20.44
CA LYS A 331 5.09 -2.74 20.78
C LYS A 331 3.89 -2.16 21.54
N GLU A 332 4.14 -1.20 22.40
CA GLU A 332 3.19 -0.63 23.35
C GLU A 332 2.51 0.64 22.81
N TYR A 333 3.24 1.48 22.06
CA TYR A 333 2.74 2.80 21.65
C TYR A 333 3.02 3.09 20.18
N HIS A 334 2.16 3.92 19.61
CA HIS A 334 2.42 4.61 18.35
C HIS A 334 2.44 6.11 18.60
N TYR A 335 3.59 6.73 18.30
CA TYR A 335 3.86 8.14 18.56
C TYR A 335 4.17 8.88 17.27
N ILE A 336 3.63 10.10 17.13
CA ILE A 336 3.76 10.93 15.94
C ILE A 336 4.09 12.37 16.34
N GLU A 337 5.07 12.97 15.68
CA GLU A 337 5.39 14.39 15.78
C GLU A 337 5.13 15.12 14.48
N TRP A 338 4.38 16.21 14.54
CA TRP A 338 4.07 17.05 13.38
C TRP A 338 4.85 18.36 13.44
N TYR A 339 5.56 18.65 12.37
CA TYR A 339 6.37 19.84 12.23
C TYR A 339 5.89 20.70 11.07
N ARG A 340 6.04 22.03 11.19
CA ARG A 340 6.03 22.92 10.03
C ARG A 340 7.07 22.45 9.03
N TRP A 341 6.74 22.52 7.75
CA TRP A 341 7.68 22.16 6.69
C TRP A 341 7.93 23.34 5.76
N ASP A 342 9.19 23.74 5.65
CA ASP A 342 9.62 24.76 4.70
C ASP A 342 9.92 24.11 3.34
N PRO A 343 9.12 24.39 2.29
CA PRO A 343 9.34 23.82 0.97
C PRO A 343 10.56 24.41 0.24
N GLU A 344 11.08 25.57 0.65
CA GLU A 344 12.23 26.21 -0.01
C GLU A 344 13.55 25.60 0.46
N SER A 345 13.75 25.48 1.77
CA SER A 345 14.93 24.81 2.32
C SER A 345 14.83 23.28 2.30
N GLY A 346 13.61 22.73 2.27
CA GLY A 346 13.38 21.29 2.40
C GLY A 346 13.72 20.76 3.79
N THR A 347 13.52 21.58 4.83
CA THR A 347 13.88 21.25 6.22
C THR A 347 12.70 21.32 7.19
N ARG A 348 12.83 20.58 8.29
CA ARG A 348 11.89 20.53 9.42
C ARG A 348 11.94 21.86 10.19
N GLY A 349 10.79 22.51 10.34
CA GLY A 349 10.61 23.74 11.12
C GLY A 349 10.19 23.45 12.57
N GLU A 350 9.32 24.30 13.11
CA GLU A 350 8.81 24.18 14.48
C GLU A 350 7.89 22.96 14.66
N LEU A 351 8.01 22.26 15.79
CA LEU A 351 7.05 21.25 16.25
C LEU A 351 5.71 21.95 16.50
N THR A 352 4.62 21.42 15.95
CA THR A 352 3.28 21.98 16.10
C THR A 352 2.41 21.14 17.01
N ASP A 353 2.42 19.82 16.83
CA ASP A 353 1.52 18.91 17.50
C ASP A 353 2.16 17.54 17.67
N THR A 354 1.69 16.80 18.67
CA THR A 354 2.08 15.41 18.93
C THR A 354 0.85 14.52 19.06
N GLU A 355 1.00 13.27 18.64
CA GLU A 355 -0.01 12.23 18.83
C GLU A 355 0.63 11.03 19.53
N LEU A 356 -0.12 10.42 20.45
CA LEU A 356 0.25 9.18 21.13
C LEU A 356 -0.99 8.29 21.16
N TYR A 357 -0.84 7.04 20.73
CA TYR A 357 -1.89 6.02 20.75
C TYR A 357 -1.39 4.77 21.48
N ASP A 358 -2.20 4.26 22.40
CA ASP A 358 -1.94 3.01 23.13
C ASP A 358 -2.30 1.81 22.24
N ARG A 359 -1.32 1.00 21.85
CA ARG A 359 -1.54 -0.12 20.93
C ARG A 359 -2.15 -1.34 21.58
N GLU A 360 -2.01 -1.48 22.90
CA GLU A 360 -2.54 -2.61 23.65
C GLU A 360 -4.02 -2.41 23.96
N ASN A 361 -4.39 -1.21 24.40
CA ASN A 361 -5.73 -0.89 24.86
C ASN A 361 -6.60 -0.18 23.80
N ASP A 362 -5.99 0.50 22.82
CA ASP A 362 -6.66 1.20 21.73
C ASP A 362 -6.02 0.86 20.36
N PRO A 363 -6.11 -0.41 19.89
CA PRO A 363 -5.53 -0.82 18.61
C PRO A 363 -6.16 -0.11 17.40
N GLY A 364 -7.27 0.60 17.61
CA GLY A 364 -7.98 1.40 16.62
C GLY A 364 -7.56 2.86 16.57
N GLU A 365 -6.61 3.30 17.40
CA GLU A 365 -6.12 4.69 17.42
C GLU A 365 -7.28 5.70 17.48
N THR A 366 -8.22 5.46 18.39
CA THR A 366 -9.46 6.22 18.54
C THR A 366 -9.30 7.46 19.42
N GLU A 367 -8.27 7.54 20.25
CA GLU A 367 -8.02 8.69 21.12
C GLU A 367 -6.53 9.05 21.17
N ASN A 368 -6.22 10.33 20.93
CA ASN A 368 -4.89 10.87 21.12
C ASN A 368 -4.67 11.24 22.61
N ILE A 369 -3.88 10.44 23.30
CA ILE A 369 -3.59 10.57 24.75
C ILE A 369 -2.30 11.37 25.05
N ALA A 370 -1.68 11.99 24.04
CA ALA A 370 -0.38 12.67 24.20
C ALA A 370 -0.38 13.83 25.22
N ALA A 371 -1.53 14.48 25.42
CA ALA A 371 -1.67 15.63 26.31
C ALA A 371 -1.95 15.24 27.78
N GLU A 372 -2.15 13.96 28.07
CA GLU A 372 -2.52 13.48 29.39
C GLU A 372 -1.32 13.44 30.34
N SER A 373 -1.53 13.88 31.57
CA SER A 373 -0.44 14.07 32.54
C SER A 373 0.32 12.77 32.87
N GLU A 374 -0.34 11.62 32.77
CA GLU A 374 0.27 10.32 33.05
C GLU A 374 1.18 9.82 31.91
N HIS A 375 0.97 10.31 30.69
CA HIS A 375 1.72 9.91 29.50
C HIS A 375 2.88 10.85 29.13
N LEU A 376 3.05 11.98 29.83
CA LEU A 376 4.11 12.97 29.52
C LEU A 376 5.52 12.37 29.50
N LYS A 377 5.84 11.48 30.45
CA LYS A 377 7.15 10.79 30.47
C LYS A 377 7.33 9.83 29.30
N THR A 378 6.25 9.18 28.87
CA THR A 378 6.24 8.30 27.70
C THR A 378 6.48 9.11 26.43
N VAL A 379 5.80 10.25 26.29
CA VAL A 379 6.01 11.21 25.19
C VAL A 379 7.46 11.69 25.15
N GLU A 380 8.02 12.13 26.27
CA GLU A 380 9.42 12.57 26.35
C GLU A 380 10.41 11.45 25.93
N ALA A 381 10.16 10.21 26.37
CA ALA A 381 11.00 9.07 26.03
C ALA A 381 10.92 8.69 24.55
N LEU A 382 9.71 8.65 23.98
CA LEU A 382 9.48 8.32 22.57
C LEU A 382 9.97 9.42 21.63
N SER A 383 9.81 10.69 22.02
CA SER A 383 10.39 11.84 21.31
C SER A 383 11.91 11.73 21.23
N LYS A 384 12.56 11.42 22.36
CA LYS A 384 14.00 11.18 22.39
C LYS A 384 14.40 10.00 21.49
N GLN A 385 13.67 8.88 21.55
CA GLN A 385 13.95 7.72 20.71
C GLN A 385 13.76 8.02 19.21
N LEU A 386 12.75 8.82 18.85
CA LEU A 386 12.54 9.27 17.48
C LEU A 386 13.70 10.13 16.99
N ASP A 387 14.21 11.06 17.81
CA ASP A 387 15.37 11.89 17.48
C ASP A 387 16.68 11.09 17.42
N GLU A 388 16.84 10.03 18.23
CA GLU A 388 17.96 9.09 18.15
C GLU A 388 17.95 8.27 16.84
N GLY A 389 16.80 8.16 16.17
CA GLY A 389 16.66 7.59 14.84
C GLY A 389 16.69 6.05 14.77
N TRP A 390 16.48 5.54 13.56
CA TRP A 390 16.32 4.10 13.28
C TRP A 390 17.55 3.26 13.64
N GLU A 391 18.75 3.85 13.61
CA GLU A 391 20.01 3.16 13.95
C GLU A 391 20.03 2.65 15.39
N ASN A 392 19.29 3.30 16.30
CA ASN A 392 19.17 2.89 17.70
C ASN A 392 18.03 1.89 17.95
N ALA A 393 17.25 1.57 16.92
CA ALA A 393 16.16 0.60 16.98
C ALA A 393 16.52 -0.77 16.37
N VAL A 394 17.70 -0.91 15.78
CA VAL A 394 18.16 -2.16 15.16
C VAL A 394 18.29 -3.29 16.19
N PRO A 395 18.15 -4.57 15.79
CA PRO A 395 18.36 -5.70 16.71
C PRO A 395 19.79 -5.72 17.26
N GLU A 396 19.99 -6.17 18.50
CA GLU A 396 21.33 -6.24 19.10
C GLU A 396 22.23 -7.24 18.36
N ALA A 397 23.45 -6.81 18.02
CA ALA A 397 24.39 -7.58 17.19
C ALA A 397 24.91 -8.89 17.83
N HIS A 398 24.65 -9.12 19.13
CA HIS A 398 25.16 -10.29 19.86
C HIS A 398 24.42 -11.61 19.59
N GLU A 399 23.49 -11.62 18.64
CA GLU A 399 22.70 -12.79 18.26
C GLU A 399 22.57 -12.96 16.73
N MET A 400 23.52 -12.45 15.94
CA MET A 400 23.57 -12.65 14.48
C MET A 400 24.38 -13.89 14.08
#